data_AF-A0A960UCU7-F1
#
_entry.id   AF-A0A960UCU7-F1
#
_cell.length_a   1.000
_cell.length_b   1.000
_cell.length_c   1.000
_cell.angle_alpha   90.00
_cell.angle_beta   90.00
_cell.angle_gamma   90.00
#
_symmetry.space_group_name_H-M   'P 1'
#
loop_
_entity.id
_entity.type
_entity.pdbx_description
1 polymer ?
#
loop_
_entity_poly.entity_id
_entity_poly.type
_entity_poly.pdbx_seq_one_letter_code
_entity_poly.pdbx_strand_id
1 'polypeptide(L)'
;MKYLIILFFFFSFSCNAKRESNATTQTAPMLSGNMEADEEAPSPKSESRRFADNTKVKERSKETPSDKSDAVSPSPTNPVNIISKSRLLEYTIHLNYETEDFLKSRQRLIELAKSYGFIKKSTTSFEGRKPGVNLEIWVQVDKLYDSLLEFDNIGKLKYENIQTNDLTEENALSQKKVYRETIRVQRREKALVPVSKSNTWNWKDREDALERSENNLDSAEFEKWKIMDKISWAKVSVHLQSSHSKETVKVPNFIGAFYEAITFSLNIV
;
A
#
# COMPACT_ATOMS: atom_id res chain seq x y z
N MET A 1 55.14 -39.71 5.06
CA MET A 1 53.78 -40.29 4.94
C MET A 1 52.76 -39.16 5.01
N LYS A 2 51.51 -39.40 4.54
CA LYS A 2 50.43 -38.43 4.28
C LYS A 2 50.61 -37.63 2.98
N TYR A 3 50.26 -38.33 1.90
CA TYR A 3 49.81 -37.78 0.61
C TYR A 3 48.48 -37.02 0.74
N LEU A 4 48.00 -36.53 -0.41
CA LEU A 4 46.59 -36.29 -0.77
C LEU A 4 45.99 -34.92 -0.35
N ILE A 5 44.91 -34.55 -1.05
CA ILE A 5 44.04 -33.36 -0.84
C ILE A 5 44.55 -32.00 -1.40
N ILE A 6 45.08 -31.96 -2.64
CA ILE A 6 45.14 -30.70 -3.44
C ILE A 6 44.56 -30.86 -4.87
N LEU A 7 44.20 -32.07 -5.31
CA LEU A 7 43.78 -32.33 -6.70
C LEU A 7 42.34 -32.89 -6.80
N PHE A 8 41.39 -32.19 -6.19
CA PHE A 8 39.96 -32.53 -6.26
C PHE A 8 39.04 -31.31 -6.12
N PHE A 9 39.14 -30.34 -7.04
CA PHE A 9 38.07 -29.34 -7.27
C PHE A 9 38.02 -28.77 -8.70
N PHE A 10 38.41 -29.58 -9.69
CA PHE A 10 38.18 -29.30 -11.12
C PHE A 10 36.95 -30.08 -11.63
N PHE A 11 35.76 -29.77 -11.10
CA PHE A 11 34.48 -30.22 -11.69
C PHE A 11 33.31 -29.40 -11.12
N SER A 12 32.82 -28.41 -11.89
CA SER A 12 31.46 -27.82 -11.84
C SER A 12 31.40 -26.55 -12.70
N PHE A 13 31.49 -26.70 -14.03
CA PHE A 13 31.17 -25.62 -14.97
C PHE A 13 30.12 -26.14 -15.96
N SER A 14 28.85 -25.81 -15.75
CA SER A 14 27.75 -26.13 -16.66
C SER A 14 26.47 -25.36 -16.32
N CYS A 15 25.66 -25.13 -17.35
CA CYS A 15 24.33 -24.48 -17.37
C CYS A 15 24.33 -22.97 -17.01
N ASN A 16 24.30 -22.02 -17.96
CA ASN A 16 23.48 -21.85 -19.18
C ASN A 16 22.02 -21.43 -18.88
N ALA A 17 21.68 -20.18 -19.18
CA ALA A 17 20.29 -19.69 -19.27
C ALA A 17 20.22 -18.45 -20.19
N LYS A 18 20.12 -18.67 -21.50
CA LYS A 18 19.50 -17.68 -22.40
C LYS A 18 17.99 -17.64 -22.10
N ARG A 19 17.40 -16.43 -22.08
CA ARG A 19 16.04 -16.25 -22.62
C ARG A 19 15.84 -14.83 -23.15
N GLU A 20 15.47 -14.76 -24.41
CA GLU A 20 15.09 -13.54 -25.12
C GLU A 20 13.60 -13.24 -24.85
N SER A 21 13.22 -11.97 -24.91
CA SER A 21 11.84 -11.52 -24.91
C SER A 21 11.70 -10.28 -25.79
N ASN A 22 10.84 -10.30 -26.81
CA ASN A 22 10.06 -9.16 -27.35
C ASN A 22 9.26 -9.56 -28.61
N ALA A 23 8.34 -8.67 -29.01
CA ALA A 23 7.28 -8.81 -30.02
C ALA A 23 6.11 -9.73 -29.55
N THR A 24 4.92 -9.25 -29.20
CA THR A 24 4.02 -8.24 -29.82
C THR A 24 3.52 -8.66 -31.19
N THR A 25 2.22 -8.95 -31.32
CA THR A 25 1.36 -8.58 -32.47
C THR A 25 -0.12 -8.96 -32.24
N GLN A 26 -0.97 -7.93 -32.22
CA GLN A 26 -2.36 -7.84 -32.71
C GLN A 26 -3.41 -8.91 -32.35
N THR A 27 -4.51 -8.45 -31.75
CA THR A 27 -5.86 -8.82 -32.19
C THR A 27 -6.77 -7.58 -32.20
N ALA A 28 -7.49 -7.41 -33.29
CA ALA A 28 -8.67 -6.54 -33.41
C ALA A 28 -9.64 -7.25 -34.37
N PRO A 29 -10.95 -7.14 -34.14
CA PRO A 29 -11.85 -6.96 -35.27
C PRO A 29 -12.88 -5.84 -35.05
N MET A 30 -13.47 -5.39 -36.15
CA MET A 30 -14.35 -4.22 -36.22
C MET A 30 -15.85 -4.58 -36.16
N LEU A 31 -16.67 -3.54 -35.95
CA LEU A 31 -18.11 -3.39 -36.25
C LEU A 31 -18.74 -4.37 -37.26
N SER A 32 -20.01 -4.75 -37.01
CA SER A 32 -21.16 -4.47 -37.90
C SER A 32 -22.50 -4.93 -37.29
N GLY A 33 -23.63 -4.26 -37.61
CA GLY A 33 -25.00 -4.78 -37.39
C GLY A 33 -25.99 -3.82 -36.70
N ASN A 34 -27.00 -3.33 -37.44
CA ASN A 34 -28.05 -2.38 -37.00
C ASN A 34 -29.48 -2.99 -37.07
N MET A 35 -30.47 -2.23 -36.56
CA MET A 35 -31.93 -2.30 -36.81
C MET A 35 -32.70 -3.44 -36.09
N GLU A 36 -33.60 -3.12 -35.14
CA GLU A 36 -35.06 -2.83 -35.27
C GLU A 36 -35.88 -4.06 -34.80
N ALA A 37 -37.10 -4.01 -34.22
CA ALA A 37 -37.99 -2.90 -33.88
C ALA A 37 -38.81 -3.21 -32.58
N ASP A 38 -39.71 -2.28 -32.25
CA ASP A 38 -40.77 -2.24 -31.23
C ASP A 38 -41.43 -3.56 -30.75
N GLU A 39 -41.75 -3.62 -29.44
CA GLU A 39 -43.12 -3.96 -28.98
C GLU A 39 -43.42 -3.41 -27.57
N GLU A 40 -44.70 -3.26 -27.24
CA GLU A 40 -45.22 -2.44 -26.14
C GLU A 40 -45.06 -3.05 -24.73
N ALA A 41 -44.85 -2.19 -23.73
CA ALA A 41 -44.84 -2.58 -22.31
C ALA A 41 -46.00 -1.93 -21.52
N PRO A 42 -46.96 -2.71 -20.98
CA PRO A 42 -47.96 -2.18 -20.06
C PRO A 42 -47.36 -2.03 -18.64
N SER A 43 -47.35 -0.80 -18.13
CA SER A 43 -46.95 -0.50 -16.75
C SER A 43 -47.90 -1.13 -15.72
N PRO A 44 -47.39 -1.47 -14.52
CA PRO A 44 -48.18 -1.20 -13.32
C PRO A 44 -47.39 -0.51 -12.19
N LYS A 45 -47.88 0.68 -11.85
CA LYS A 45 -48.13 1.21 -10.49
C LYS A 45 -47.03 1.03 -9.42
N SER A 46 -46.40 2.16 -9.15
CA SER A 46 -45.89 2.61 -7.85
C SER A 46 -46.45 1.91 -6.59
N GLU A 47 -45.55 1.48 -5.70
CA GLU A 47 -45.80 1.56 -4.25
C GLU A 47 -44.57 2.17 -3.56
N SER A 48 -44.73 3.41 -3.10
CA SER A 48 -43.71 4.12 -2.33
C SER A 48 -43.72 3.60 -0.89
N ARG A 49 -42.63 2.97 -0.44
CA ARG A 49 -42.36 2.81 1.00
C ARG A 49 -41.07 3.54 1.35
N ARG A 50 -41.22 4.48 2.28
CA ARG A 50 -40.23 5.47 2.67
C ARG A 50 -39.15 4.86 3.56
N PHE A 51 -37.99 5.49 3.52
CA PHE A 51 -36.91 5.30 4.50
C PHE A 51 -37.37 5.76 5.90
N ALA A 52 -36.89 5.04 6.91
CA ALA A 52 -36.62 5.49 8.28
C ALA A 52 -35.47 4.57 8.75
N ASP A 53 -34.20 5.00 8.70
CA ASP A 53 -33.56 5.90 9.67
C ASP A 53 -34.01 5.68 11.12
N ASN A 54 -33.05 5.27 11.94
CA ASN A 54 -33.15 5.26 13.39
C ASN A 54 -31.74 5.39 13.99
N THR A 55 -31.07 6.49 13.62
CA THR A 55 -29.80 6.89 14.22
C THR A 55 -30.01 7.34 15.67
N LYS A 56 -29.72 6.48 16.64
CA LYS A 56 -29.94 6.77 18.08
C LYS A 56 -28.65 7.14 18.81
N VAL A 57 -28.12 8.33 18.51
CA VAL A 57 -27.04 8.95 19.30
C VAL A 57 -27.60 9.42 20.64
N LYS A 58 -26.89 9.12 21.74
CA LYS A 58 -27.27 9.52 23.09
C LYS A 58 -26.30 10.59 23.59
N GLU A 59 -26.74 11.84 23.55
CA GLU A 59 -26.02 12.96 24.16
C GLU A 59 -25.88 12.76 25.69
N ARG A 60 -24.72 13.15 26.22
CA ARG A 60 -24.61 13.60 27.61
C ARG A 60 -23.47 14.61 27.74
N SER A 61 -23.82 15.89 27.67
CA SER A 61 -22.95 17.02 27.97
C SER A 61 -22.61 17.11 29.47
N LYS A 62 -21.40 17.62 29.78
CA LYS A 62 -21.08 18.26 31.07
C LYS A 62 -19.81 19.13 31.01
N GLU A 63 -19.84 20.25 31.75
CA GLU A 63 -19.04 21.47 31.52
C GLU A 63 -18.55 22.12 32.85
N THR A 64 -17.37 22.75 32.98
CA THR A 64 -16.15 22.67 32.13
C THR A 64 -14.82 22.68 32.90
N PRO A 65 -14.34 23.77 33.56
CA PRO A 65 -12.95 24.13 33.29
C PRO A 65 -12.00 24.18 34.51
N SER A 66 -10.70 24.04 34.23
CA SER A 66 -9.66 24.83 34.90
C SER A 66 -8.40 24.94 34.03
N ASP A 67 -7.96 26.18 33.75
CA ASP A 67 -6.69 26.46 33.09
C ASP A 67 -5.48 26.03 33.92
N LYS A 68 -4.39 25.68 33.21
CA LYS A 68 -3.09 26.33 33.39
C LYS A 68 -2.16 26.07 32.21
N SER A 69 -1.28 27.04 31.99
CA SER A 69 -0.32 27.11 30.89
C SER A 69 0.80 26.07 31.01
N ASP A 70 1.47 25.75 29.88
CA ASP A 70 2.82 26.26 29.63
C ASP A 70 3.31 25.94 28.20
N ALA A 71 4.36 26.65 27.78
CA ALA A 71 4.82 26.83 26.40
C ALA A 71 4.88 25.56 25.51
N VAL A 72 4.05 25.55 24.46
CA VAL A 72 4.20 24.64 23.31
C VAL A 72 4.77 25.42 22.12
N SER A 73 5.88 24.93 21.58
CA SER A 73 6.49 25.45 20.34
C SER A 73 5.47 25.41 19.18
N PRO A 74 5.35 26.45 18.34
CA PRO A 74 4.35 26.48 17.27
C PRO A 74 4.73 25.52 16.13
N SER A 75 4.40 24.25 16.28
CA SER A 75 4.31 23.32 15.14
C SER A 75 3.16 23.77 14.23
N PRO A 76 3.42 24.13 12.96
CA PRO A 76 2.49 24.93 12.15
C PRO A 76 1.39 24.12 11.43
N THR A 77 0.93 23.00 11.99
CA THR A 77 -0.07 22.12 11.35
C THR A 77 -0.95 21.39 12.37
N ASN A 78 -2.10 21.98 12.73
CA ASN A 78 -3.21 21.21 13.28
C ASN A 78 -4.63 21.65 12.83
N PRO A 79 -4.90 21.83 11.51
CA PRO A 79 -6.22 22.19 10.99
C PRO A 79 -7.17 20.97 10.85
N VAL A 80 -7.05 19.95 11.71
CA VAL A 80 -7.67 18.63 11.50
C VAL A 80 -8.36 18.14 12.78
N ASN A 81 -9.55 18.64 13.11
CA ASN A 81 -10.26 18.17 14.32
C ASN A 81 -11.79 17.97 14.24
N ILE A 82 -12.47 18.38 13.16
CA ILE A 82 -13.92 18.14 12.99
C ILE A 82 -14.26 17.65 11.57
N ILE A 83 -13.88 18.37 10.52
CA ILE A 83 -14.27 18.07 9.12
C ILE A 83 -13.66 16.75 8.61
N SER A 84 -12.49 16.35 9.12
CA SER A 84 -11.81 15.11 8.77
C SER A 84 -12.48 13.85 9.33
N LYS A 85 -13.17 13.92 10.48
CA LYS A 85 -13.80 12.75 11.11
C LYS A 85 -14.98 12.18 10.30
N SER A 86 -15.60 13.00 9.45
CA SER A 86 -16.66 12.56 8.53
C SER A 86 -16.15 12.15 7.15
N ARG A 87 -14.86 12.37 6.85
CA ARG A 87 -14.28 12.10 5.53
C ARG A 87 -13.39 10.86 5.59
N LEU A 88 -13.35 10.16 4.48
CA LEU A 88 -12.63 8.91 4.33
C LEU A 88 -11.30 9.20 3.63
N LEU A 89 -10.24 9.28 4.41
CA LEU A 89 -8.98 9.88 3.99
C LEU A 89 -7.88 8.83 3.92
N GLU A 90 -7.30 8.65 2.73
CA GLU A 90 -6.09 7.84 2.48
C GLU A 90 -4.85 8.74 2.68
N TYR A 91 -4.00 8.38 3.65
CA TYR A 91 -2.82 9.15 4.01
C TYR A 91 -1.54 8.54 3.42
N THR A 92 -0.77 9.35 2.70
CA THR A 92 0.58 9.01 2.24
C THR A 92 1.56 10.06 2.76
N ILE A 93 2.51 9.63 3.58
CA ILE A 93 3.47 10.50 4.26
C ILE A 93 4.89 10.13 3.82
N HIS A 94 5.70 11.14 3.54
CA HIS A 94 7.12 11.02 3.24
C HIS A 94 7.93 11.81 4.26
N LEU A 95 8.79 11.12 5.03
CA LEU A 95 9.61 11.69 6.10
C LEU A 95 11.08 11.43 5.80
N ASN A 96 11.90 12.47 5.75
CA ASN A 96 13.35 12.35 5.63
C ASN A 96 14.02 12.83 6.93
N TYR A 97 14.75 11.94 7.59
CA TYR A 97 15.47 12.20 8.84
C TYR A 97 16.99 12.12 8.64
N GLU A 98 17.72 13.04 9.28
CA GLU A 98 19.16 12.93 9.48
C GLU A 98 19.46 12.58 10.94
N THR A 99 20.32 11.59 11.16
CA THR A 99 20.71 11.12 12.50
C THR A 99 22.21 11.01 12.68
N GLU A 100 22.69 11.14 13.91
CA GLU A 100 24.07 10.89 14.31
C GLU A 100 24.26 9.37 14.54
N ASP A 101 23.44 8.78 15.42
CA ASP A 101 23.46 7.36 15.77
C ASP A 101 22.56 6.50 14.86
N PHE A 102 23.09 6.15 13.68
CA PHE A 102 22.36 5.35 12.67
C PHE A 102 21.79 4.02 13.21
N LEU A 103 22.57 3.26 13.98
CA LEU A 103 22.16 1.94 14.49
C LEU A 103 21.01 2.03 15.50
N LYS A 104 21.12 2.97 16.46
CA LYS A 104 20.11 3.22 17.49
C LYS A 104 18.80 3.72 16.86
N SER A 105 18.91 4.68 15.94
CA SER A 105 17.77 5.22 15.20
C SER A 105 17.06 4.15 14.38
N ARG A 106 17.82 3.27 13.68
CA ARG A 106 17.25 2.14 12.95
C ARG A 106 16.53 1.14 13.87
N GLN A 107 17.08 0.83 15.05
CA GLN A 107 16.42 -0.04 16.02
C GLN A 107 15.10 0.59 16.51
N ARG A 108 15.12 1.86 16.91
CA ARG A 108 13.93 2.58 17.37
C ARG A 108 12.85 2.66 16.29
N LEU A 109 13.23 2.91 15.04
CA LEU A 109 12.32 2.95 13.89
C LEU A 109 11.63 1.58 13.66
N ILE A 110 12.33 0.46 13.90
CA ILE A 110 11.75 -0.90 13.87
C ILE A 110 10.83 -1.16 15.08
N GLU A 111 11.12 -0.63 16.26
CA GLU A 111 10.22 -0.71 17.44
C GLU A 111 8.92 0.06 17.21
N LEU A 112 9.01 1.26 16.63
CA LEU A 112 7.87 2.10 16.28
C LEU A 112 7.00 1.44 15.21
N ALA A 113 7.63 0.86 14.19
CA ALA A 113 6.91 0.08 13.18
C ALA A 113 6.17 -1.13 13.78
N LYS A 114 6.64 -1.72 14.88
CA LYS A 114 5.97 -2.84 15.58
C LYS A 114 4.84 -2.42 16.51
N SER A 115 4.90 -1.21 17.08
CA SER A 115 3.89 -0.71 18.03
C SER A 115 2.69 -0.07 17.32
N TYR A 116 2.95 0.59 16.19
CA TYR A 116 1.94 1.37 15.44
C TYR A 116 1.41 0.69 14.17
N GLY A 117 2.02 -0.42 13.73
CA GLY A 117 1.52 -1.19 12.59
C GLY A 117 2.47 -2.29 12.12
N PHE A 118 2.89 -2.24 10.86
CA PHE A 118 3.83 -3.23 10.30
C PHE A 118 4.72 -2.66 9.18
N ILE A 119 5.81 -3.38 8.90
CA ILE A 119 6.77 -3.04 7.85
C ILE A 119 6.35 -3.73 6.55
N LYS A 120 6.05 -2.94 5.51
CA LYS A 120 5.75 -3.46 4.16
C LYS A 120 6.99 -3.64 3.31
N LYS A 121 7.95 -2.71 3.40
CA LYS A 121 9.22 -2.78 2.68
C LYS A 121 10.35 -2.21 3.53
N SER A 122 11.50 -2.87 3.50
CA SER A 122 12.74 -2.35 4.10
C SER A 122 13.90 -2.47 3.14
N THR A 123 14.74 -1.45 3.11
CA THR A 123 16.02 -1.46 2.42
C THR A 123 17.01 -0.70 3.29
N THR A 124 18.00 -1.41 3.83
CA THR A 124 19.10 -0.80 4.60
C THR A 124 20.37 -0.89 3.77
N SER A 125 21.05 0.23 3.53
CA SER A 125 22.43 0.23 3.05
C SER A 125 23.38 0.61 4.17
N PHE A 126 24.35 -0.27 4.44
CA PHE A 126 25.52 0.02 5.27
C PHE A 126 26.76 0.39 4.43
N GLU A 127 26.64 0.29 3.10
CA GLU A 127 27.74 0.32 2.15
C GLU A 127 27.78 1.68 1.43
N GLY A 128 28.99 2.25 1.32
CA GLY A 128 29.20 3.62 0.86
C GLY A 128 29.49 4.61 1.99
N ARG A 129 29.64 5.91 1.63
CA ARG A 129 30.08 6.94 2.57
C ARG A 129 29.06 7.25 3.66
N LYS A 130 27.75 7.28 3.35
CA LYS A 130 26.68 7.54 4.32
C LYS A 130 25.72 6.33 4.38
N PRO A 131 25.64 5.60 5.51
CA PRO A 131 24.64 4.55 5.67
C PRO A 131 23.23 5.16 5.72
N GLY A 132 22.24 4.39 5.24
CA GLY A 132 20.86 4.84 5.07
C GLY A 132 19.83 3.72 5.21
N VAL A 133 18.62 4.05 5.66
CA VAL A 133 17.45 3.13 5.67
C VAL A 133 16.31 3.78 4.91
N ASN A 134 15.69 3.03 4.00
CA ASN A 134 14.37 3.33 3.46
C ASN A 134 13.39 2.30 4.01
N LEU A 135 12.36 2.77 4.71
CA LEU A 135 11.29 1.94 5.27
C LEU A 135 9.93 2.41 4.75
N GLU A 136 9.11 1.48 4.25
CA GLU A 136 7.67 1.69 4.04
C GLU A 136 6.93 0.97 5.17
N ILE A 137 6.33 1.77 6.05
CA ILE A 137 5.53 1.33 7.20
C ILE A 137 4.06 1.56 6.87
N TRP A 138 3.21 0.60 7.24
CA TRP A 138 1.76 0.78 7.24
C TRP A 138 1.33 0.95 8.70
N VAL A 139 0.71 2.09 9.00
CA VAL A 139 0.35 2.54 10.36
C VAL A 139 -1.17 2.66 10.46
N GLN A 140 -1.76 2.27 11.59
CA GLN A 140 -3.21 2.44 11.80
C GLN A 140 -3.56 3.94 11.83
N VAL A 141 -4.55 4.38 11.03
CA VAL A 141 -4.91 5.81 10.94
C VAL A 141 -5.31 6.40 12.30
N ASP A 142 -5.97 5.63 13.16
CA ASP A 142 -6.35 6.03 14.53
C ASP A 142 -5.17 6.46 15.40
N LYS A 143 -3.95 5.95 15.13
CA LYS A 143 -2.73 6.24 15.89
C LYS A 143 -1.70 7.02 15.07
N LEU A 144 -2.10 7.55 13.91
CA LEU A 144 -1.18 8.17 12.96
C LEU A 144 -0.43 9.34 13.60
N TYR A 145 -1.14 10.28 14.21
CA TYR A 145 -0.55 11.47 14.83
C TYR A 145 0.35 11.13 16.01
N ASP A 146 -0.06 10.20 16.88
CA ASP A 146 0.77 9.71 18.00
C ASP A 146 2.08 9.09 17.48
N SER A 147 1.99 8.31 16.40
CA SER A 147 3.18 7.71 15.78
C SER A 147 4.11 8.76 15.16
N LEU A 148 3.56 9.82 14.53
CA LEU A 148 4.36 10.91 13.94
C LEU A 148 5.15 11.66 15.02
N LEU A 149 4.52 11.97 16.15
CA LEU A 149 5.19 12.56 17.31
C LEU A 149 6.31 11.66 17.85
N GLU A 150 6.16 10.33 17.79
CA GLU A 150 7.25 9.41 18.12
C GLU A 150 8.33 9.28 17.01
N PHE A 151 7.97 9.42 15.73
CA PHE A 151 8.95 9.43 14.62
C PHE A 151 9.89 10.63 14.69
N ASP A 152 9.41 11.80 15.14
CA ASP A 152 10.23 13.00 15.34
C ASP A 152 11.34 12.83 16.39
N ASN A 153 11.18 11.88 17.31
CA ASN A 153 12.21 11.57 18.32
C ASN A 153 13.37 10.71 17.79
N ILE A 154 13.33 10.25 16.53
CA ILE A 154 14.37 9.38 15.93
C ILE A 154 15.61 10.18 15.50
N GLY A 155 15.44 11.44 15.11
CA GLY A 155 16.51 12.28 14.56
C GLY A 155 15.99 13.60 14.04
N LYS A 156 16.85 14.38 13.38
CA LYS A 156 16.48 15.70 12.87
C LYS A 156 15.67 15.57 11.57
N LEU A 157 14.40 15.92 11.62
CA LEU A 157 13.54 16.03 10.44
C LEU A 157 14.14 17.06 9.45
N LYS A 158 14.25 16.65 8.18
CA LYS A 158 14.77 17.48 7.07
C LYS A 158 13.70 17.85 6.06
N TYR A 159 12.75 16.95 5.87
CA TYR A 159 11.67 17.11 4.91
C TYR A 159 10.50 16.25 5.37
N GLU A 160 9.32 16.86 5.36
CA GLU A 160 8.03 16.22 5.54
C GLU A 160 7.16 16.58 4.34
N ASN A 161 6.41 15.59 3.85
CA ASN A 161 5.32 15.80 2.91
C ASN A 161 4.18 14.86 3.27
N ILE A 162 3.08 15.44 3.75
CA ILE A 162 1.84 14.74 4.07
C ILE A 162 0.88 14.96 2.91
N GLN A 163 0.49 13.87 2.25
CA GLN A 163 -0.52 13.87 1.20
C GLN A 163 -1.75 13.13 1.70
N THR A 164 -2.92 13.69 1.39
CA THR A 164 -4.22 13.14 1.77
C THR A 164 -5.10 13.07 0.54
N ASN A 165 -5.64 11.88 0.28
CA ASN A 165 -6.57 11.61 -0.81
C ASN A 165 -7.97 11.35 -0.21
N ASP A 166 -9.01 12.02 -0.73
CA ASP A 166 -10.38 11.91 -0.20
C ASP A 166 -11.16 10.84 -0.99
N LEU A 167 -11.39 9.70 -0.35
CA LEU A 167 -12.10 8.53 -0.90
C LEU A 167 -13.59 8.52 -0.54
N THR A 168 -14.12 9.62 0.04
CA THR A 168 -15.52 9.68 0.49
C THR A 168 -16.50 9.48 -0.66
N GLU A 169 -16.24 10.09 -1.82
CA GLU A 169 -17.06 9.93 -3.03
C GLU A 169 -16.92 8.52 -3.62
N GLU A 170 -15.70 7.97 -3.71
CA GLU A 170 -15.45 6.62 -4.22
C GLU A 170 -16.20 5.56 -3.40
N ASN A 171 -16.19 5.68 -2.06
CA ASN A 171 -16.96 4.79 -1.18
C ASN A 171 -18.47 4.99 -1.34
N ALA A 172 -18.96 6.22 -1.49
CA ALA A 172 -20.38 6.46 -1.73
C ALA A 172 -20.86 5.87 -3.07
N LEU A 173 -19.99 5.82 -4.09
CA LEU A 173 -20.27 5.17 -5.37
C LEU A 173 -20.20 3.65 -5.27
N SER A 174 -19.19 3.08 -4.60
CA SER A 174 -19.07 1.62 -4.42
C SER A 174 -20.24 1.04 -3.60
N GLN A 175 -20.67 1.73 -2.53
CA GLN A 175 -21.88 1.37 -1.78
C GLN A 175 -23.15 1.36 -2.65
N LYS A 176 -23.32 2.37 -3.51
CA LYS A 176 -24.44 2.42 -4.48
C LYS A 176 -24.34 1.31 -5.52
N LYS A 177 -23.13 0.92 -5.95
CA LYS A 177 -22.90 -0.21 -6.87
C LYS A 177 -23.30 -1.53 -6.23
N VAL A 178 -22.77 -1.85 -5.04
CA VAL A 178 -23.15 -3.06 -4.26
C VAL A 178 -24.66 -3.13 -4.09
N TYR A 179 -25.30 -2.07 -3.58
CA TYR A 179 -26.76 -2.04 -3.37
C TYR A 179 -27.57 -2.30 -4.66
N ARG A 180 -27.11 -1.76 -5.80
CA ARG A 180 -27.74 -2.03 -7.11
C ARG A 180 -27.55 -3.48 -7.55
N GLU A 181 -26.37 -4.07 -7.36
CA GLU A 181 -26.16 -5.48 -7.70
C GLU A 181 -26.97 -6.41 -6.78
N THR A 182 -27.05 -6.16 -5.48
CA THR A 182 -27.92 -6.92 -4.56
C THR A 182 -29.38 -6.91 -5.04
N ILE A 183 -29.89 -5.74 -5.48
CA ILE A 183 -31.23 -5.64 -6.07
C ILE A 183 -31.34 -6.41 -7.40
N ARG A 184 -30.31 -6.41 -8.26
CA ARG A 184 -30.33 -7.17 -9.51
C ARG A 184 -30.33 -8.68 -9.26
N VAL A 185 -29.55 -9.17 -8.29
CA VAL A 185 -29.56 -10.58 -7.86
C VAL A 185 -30.96 -10.95 -7.36
N GLN A 186 -31.51 -10.22 -6.38
CA GLN A 186 -32.87 -10.47 -5.85
C GLN A 186 -33.98 -10.43 -6.91
N ARG A 187 -33.87 -9.55 -7.93
CA ARG A 187 -34.81 -9.50 -9.05
C ARG A 187 -34.66 -10.69 -9.97
N ARG A 188 -33.42 -11.13 -10.25
CA ARG A 188 -33.13 -12.29 -11.08
C ARG A 188 -33.61 -13.57 -10.40
N GLU A 189 -33.28 -13.80 -9.13
CA GLU A 189 -33.80 -14.92 -8.33
C GLU A 189 -35.32 -15.05 -8.46
N LYS A 190 -36.06 -13.95 -8.26
CA LYS A 190 -37.52 -13.90 -8.39
C LYS A 190 -38.03 -14.17 -9.81
N ALA A 191 -37.30 -13.74 -10.84
CA ALA A 191 -37.64 -14.00 -12.24
C ALA A 191 -37.30 -15.43 -12.69
N LEU A 192 -36.37 -16.11 -12.00
CA LEU A 192 -35.99 -17.49 -12.26
C LEU A 192 -36.95 -18.51 -11.61
N VAL A 193 -37.76 -18.10 -10.62
CA VAL A 193 -38.85 -18.93 -10.08
C VAL A 193 -39.90 -19.17 -11.19
N PRO A 194 -40.25 -20.44 -11.52
CA PRO A 194 -41.14 -20.74 -12.63
C PRO A 194 -42.61 -20.45 -12.28
N VAL A 195 -43.07 -19.23 -12.53
CA VAL A 195 -44.46 -18.78 -12.25
C VAL A 195 -45.48 -19.34 -13.25
N SER A 196 -45.08 -19.83 -14.43
CA SER A 196 -46.00 -20.48 -15.39
C SER A 196 -45.30 -21.51 -16.29
N LYS A 197 -46.08 -22.49 -16.77
CA LYS A 197 -45.65 -23.70 -17.50
C LYS A 197 -45.12 -23.46 -18.93
N SER A 198 -44.73 -22.24 -19.27
CA SER A 198 -44.36 -21.82 -20.64
C SER A 198 -42.98 -21.17 -20.72
N ASN A 199 -42.07 -21.49 -19.79
CA ASN A 199 -40.74 -20.89 -19.75
C ASN A 199 -39.68 -21.84 -20.34
N THR A 200 -39.57 -21.83 -21.66
CA THR A 200 -38.58 -22.59 -22.49
C THR A 200 -37.15 -22.06 -22.39
N TRP A 201 -36.88 -21.08 -21.51
CA TRP A 201 -35.53 -20.60 -21.23
C TRP A 201 -34.65 -21.76 -20.74
N ASN A 202 -33.66 -22.10 -21.56
CA ASN A 202 -32.61 -23.09 -21.33
C ASN A 202 -31.98 -22.96 -19.92
N TRP A 203 -31.87 -24.07 -19.20
CA TRP A 203 -31.25 -24.11 -17.87
C TRP A 203 -29.86 -23.47 -17.84
N LYS A 204 -29.03 -23.72 -18.86
CA LYS A 204 -27.68 -23.15 -18.94
C LYS A 204 -27.70 -21.62 -18.99
N ASP A 205 -28.59 -21.02 -19.77
CA ASP A 205 -28.66 -19.55 -19.88
C ASP A 205 -29.21 -18.88 -18.62
N ARG A 206 -29.85 -19.64 -17.71
CA ARG A 206 -30.25 -19.16 -16.37
C ARG A 206 -29.06 -19.18 -15.42
N GLU A 207 -28.31 -20.28 -15.41
CA GLU A 207 -27.12 -20.46 -14.57
C GLU A 207 -26.03 -19.44 -14.95
N ASP A 208 -25.69 -19.34 -16.24
CA ASP A 208 -24.74 -18.36 -16.78
C ASP A 208 -25.16 -16.91 -16.46
N ALA A 209 -26.46 -16.64 -16.30
CA ALA A 209 -26.97 -15.32 -15.90
C ALA A 209 -26.95 -15.07 -14.39
N LEU A 210 -27.05 -16.12 -13.57
CA LEU A 210 -26.92 -16.07 -12.11
C LEU A 210 -25.45 -15.92 -11.70
N GLU A 211 -24.55 -16.71 -12.30
CA GLU A 211 -23.10 -16.62 -12.13
C GLU A 211 -22.57 -15.21 -12.47
N ARG A 212 -23.08 -14.59 -13.55
CA ARG A 212 -22.80 -13.17 -13.87
C ARG A 212 -23.44 -12.19 -12.88
N SER A 213 -24.49 -12.57 -12.15
CA SER A 213 -24.99 -11.86 -10.95
C SER A 213 -23.95 -11.85 -9.84
N GLU A 214 -23.54 -13.03 -9.40
CA GLU A 214 -22.68 -13.25 -8.24
C GLU A 214 -21.29 -12.64 -8.47
N ASN A 215 -20.63 -12.95 -9.59
CA ASN A 215 -19.34 -12.36 -9.95
C ASN A 215 -19.34 -10.82 -9.99
N ASN A 216 -20.45 -10.19 -10.41
CA ASN A 216 -20.56 -8.73 -10.42
C ASN A 216 -20.80 -8.15 -9.02
N LEU A 217 -21.59 -8.83 -8.18
CA LEU A 217 -21.76 -8.47 -6.77
C LEU A 217 -20.41 -8.54 -6.03
N ASP A 218 -19.70 -9.66 -6.14
CA ASP A 218 -18.40 -9.89 -5.52
C ASP A 218 -17.37 -8.83 -5.94
N SER A 219 -17.35 -8.47 -7.23
CA SER A 219 -16.47 -7.39 -7.73
C SER A 219 -16.77 -6.04 -7.07
N ALA A 220 -18.04 -5.72 -6.81
CA ALA A 220 -18.45 -4.47 -6.18
C ALA A 220 -18.16 -4.48 -4.67
N GLU A 221 -18.32 -5.63 -4.01
CA GLU A 221 -17.96 -5.79 -2.60
C GLU A 221 -16.44 -5.72 -2.40
N PHE A 222 -15.65 -6.30 -3.32
CA PHE A 222 -14.20 -6.20 -3.31
C PHE A 222 -13.70 -4.76 -3.50
N GLU A 223 -14.29 -4.00 -4.43
CA GLU A 223 -14.01 -2.56 -4.59
C GLU A 223 -14.27 -1.78 -3.30
N LYS A 224 -15.43 -2.01 -2.65
CA LYS A 224 -15.76 -1.40 -1.37
C LYS A 224 -14.77 -1.79 -0.27
N TRP A 225 -14.42 -3.08 -0.17
CA TRP A 225 -13.45 -3.57 0.82
C TRP A 225 -12.07 -2.92 0.63
N LYS A 226 -11.58 -2.83 -0.61
CA LYS A 226 -10.31 -2.19 -0.97
C LYS A 226 -10.25 -0.71 -0.56
N ILE A 227 -11.37 0.01 -0.67
CA ILE A 227 -11.47 1.40 -0.20
C ILE A 227 -11.37 1.44 1.32
N MET A 228 -12.10 0.58 2.04
CA MET A 228 -12.05 0.51 3.51
C MET A 228 -10.64 0.16 4.04
N ASP A 229 -9.93 -0.76 3.37
CA ASP A 229 -8.55 -1.12 3.72
C ASP A 229 -7.61 0.09 3.61
N LYS A 230 -7.64 0.82 2.47
CA LYS A 230 -6.89 2.07 2.26
C LYS A 230 -7.14 3.17 3.31
N ILE A 231 -8.36 3.23 3.85
CA ILE A 231 -8.73 4.23 4.88
C ILE A 231 -8.25 3.80 6.27
N SER A 232 -8.12 2.49 6.53
CA SER A 232 -7.67 1.98 7.82
C SER A 232 -6.15 2.09 8.03
N TRP A 233 -5.37 2.14 6.95
CA TRP A 233 -3.90 2.19 6.97
C TRP A 233 -3.33 3.44 6.30
N ALA A 234 -2.52 4.20 7.04
CA ALA A 234 -1.66 5.24 6.50
C ALA A 234 -0.35 4.63 5.98
N LYS A 235 0.08 5.05 4.80
CA LYS A 235 1.40 4.71 4.24
C LYS A 235 2.43 5.75 4.70
N VAL A 236 3.38 5.32 5.53
CA VAL A 236 4.49 6.18 5.99
C VAL A 236 5.79 5.69 5.36
N SER A 237 6.40 6.53 4.53
CA SER A 237 7.68 6.28 3.85
C SER A 237 8.79 7.06 4.56
N VAL A 238 9.63 6.35 5.32
CA VAL A 238 10.71 6.96 6.11
C VAL A 238 12.06 6.73 5.45
N HIS A 239 12.75 7.82 5.11
CA HIS A 239 14.16 7.82 4.69
C HIS A 239 15.03 8.32 5.83
N LEU A 240 15.89 7.47 6.38
CA LEU A 240 16.88 7.81 7.39
C LEU A 240 18.28 7.88 6.76
N GLN A 241 19.02 8.97 7.01
CA GLN A 241 20.42 9.12 6.60
C GLN A 241 21.33 9.41 7.79
N SER A 242 22.55 8.87 7.77
CA SER A 242 23.60 9.26 8.70
C SER A 242 24.17 10.64 8.35
N SER A 243 24.26 11.51 9.35
CA SER A 243 24.95 12.80 9.29
C SER A 243 26.43 12.59 8.97
N HIS A 244 27.10 11.74 9.77
CA HIS A 244 28.48 11.36 9.55
C HIS A 244 28.63 10.50 8.29
N SER A 245 29.47 10.96 7.38
CA SER A 245 30.07 10.06 6.39
C SER A 245 31.18 9.26 7.06
N LYS A 246 31.14 7.93 6.95
CA LYS A 246 32.32 7.11 7.22
C LYS A 246 33.43 7.57 6.27
N GLU A 247 34.52 8.08 6.83
CA GLU A 247 35.72 8.33 6.06
C GLU A 247 36.22 7.00 5.52
N THR A 248 36.09 6.81 4.21
CA THR A 248 36.71 5.69 3.52
C THR A 248 38.21 5.92 3.58
N VAL A 249 38.87 5.28 4.55
CA VAL A 249 40.34 5.23 4.62
C VAL A 249 40.83 4.66 3.30
N LYS A 250 41.28 5.55 2.40
CA LYS A 250 41.94 5.16 1.16
C LYS A 250 43.31 4.61 1.54
N VAL A 251 43.37 3.30 1.81
CA VAL A 251 44.64 2.60 1.94
C VAL A 251 45.38 2.79 0.60
N PRO A 252 46.58 3.40 0.59
CA PRO A 252 47.38 3.51 -0.63
C PRO A 252 47.70 2.11 -1.18
N ASN A 253 47.80 1.97 -2.50
CA ASN A 253 48.25 0.72 -3.11
C ASN A 253 49.76 0.53 -2.87
N PHE A 254 50.12 -0.05 -1.72
CA PHE A 254 51.50 -0.37 -1.35
C PHE A 254 52.16 -1.45 -2.24
N ILE A 255 51.40 -2.05 -3.16
CA ILE A 255 51.89 -3.04 -4.13
C ILE A 255 53.13 -2.51 -4.90
N GLY A 256 53.14 -1.24 -5.32
CA GLY A 256 54.29 -0.62 -6.00
C GLY A 256 55.54 -0.54 -5.11
N ALA A 257 55.39 -0.03 -3.89
CA ALA A 257 56.49 0.05 -2.92
C ALA A 257 57.04 -1.33 -2.51
N PHE A 258 56.20 -2.37 -2.54
CA PHE A 258 56.62 -3.75 -2.28
C PHE A 258 57.50 -4.30 -3.43
N TYR A 259 57.16 -4.00 -4.68
CA TYR A 259 58.02 -4.33 -5.83
C TYR A 259 59.36 -3.59 -5.80
N GLU A 260 59.38 -2.31 -5.42
CA GLU A 260 60.63 -1.55 -5.25
C GLU A 260 61.50 -2.14 -4.15
N ALA A 261 60.93 -2.47 -2.98
CA ALA A 261 61.65 -3.09 -1.88
C ALA A 261 62.27 -4.45 -2.25
N ILE A 262 61.54 -5.30 -2.97
CA ILE A 262 62.05 -6.58 -3.48
C ILE A 262 63.19 -6.34 -4.48
N THR A 263 63.00 -5.43 -5.44
CA THR A 263 64.01 -5.14 -6.48
C THR A 263 65.29 -4.54 -5.88
N PHE A 264 65.15 -3.67 -4.87
CA PHE A 264 66.28 -3.12 -4.12
C PHE A 264 67.04 -4.21 -3.36
N SER A 265 66.34 -5.15 -2.71
CA SER A 265 66.97 -6.28 -2.01
C SER A 265 67.71 -7.24 -2.94
N LEU A 266 67.24 -7.39 -4.19
CA LEU A 266 67.86 -8.24 -5.22
C LEU A 266 69.06 -7.58 -5.92
N ASN A 267 69.12 -6.24 -5.98
CA ASN A 267 70.24 -5.48 -6.56
C ASN A 267 71.41 -5.24 -5.58
N ILE A 268 71.30 -5.74 -4.34
CA ILE A 268 72.31 -5.61 -3.28
C ILE A 268 73.12 -6.90 -3.07
N VAL A 269 72.83 -7.95 -3.85
CA VAL A 269 73.54 -9.24 -3.91
C VAL A 269 74.32 -9.34 -5.22
#